data_AF-A0A1Y2I290-F1
#
_entry.id   AF-A0A1Y2I290-F1
#
_cell.length_a   1.000
_cell.length_b   1.000
_cell.length_c   1.000
_cell.angle_alpha   90.00
_cell.angle_beta   90.00
_cell.angle_gamma   90.00
#
_symmetry.space_group_name_H-M   'P 1'
#
loop_
_entity.id
_entity.type
_entity.pdbx_description
1 polymer ?
#
loop_
_entity_poly.entity_id
_entity_poly.type
_entity_poly.pdbx_seq_one_letter_code
_entity_poly.pdbx_strand_id
1 'polypeptide(L)'
;MISKLKAHTSVLLVTHDMDEAERLAERAGILINGSLVCLGSPHRLKSLLGSAYLLKLQFGTTDTDGSLADRVLDDVEHKSKELIAGSRARVMYRGQSRIEVAVEKGPASFVDEEGKFVGNLLKFVASQRYMWRVSDWSLGEVSLGELFVRFARQHRAYQEEEL
;
A
#
# COMPACT_ATOMS: atom_id res chain seq x y z
N MET A 1 22.42 6.57 -15.77
CA MET A 1 23.84 6.17 -15.80
C MET A 1 24.04 4.77 -15.23
N ILE A 2 23.47 4.47 -14.05
CA ILE A 2 23.58 3.14 -13.39
C ILE A 2 22.94 2.01 -14.21
N SER A 3 21.82 2.26 -14.90
CA SER A 3 21.15 1.24 -15.74
C SER A 3 22.04 0.66 -16.85
N LYS A 4 23.04 1.39 -17.32
CA LYS A 4 23.98 0.93 -18.36
C LYS A 4 25.07 -0.01 -17.83
N LEU A 5 25.31 -0.04 -16.52
CA LEU A 5 26.33 -0.89 -15.88
C LEU A 5 25.81 -2.31 -15.54
N LYS A 6 24.50 -2.53 -15.62
CA LYS A 6 23.85 -3.77 -15.20
C LYS A 6 24.14 -5.01 -16.05
N ALA A 7 24.51 -4.84 -17.32
CA ALA A 7 24.52 -5.97 -18.27
C ALA A 7 25.52 -7.08 -17.89
N HIS A 8 26.65 -6.74 -17.26
CA HIS A 8 27.73 -7.67 -16.95
C HIS A 8 28.38 -7.45 -15.57
N THR A 9 27.70 -6.76 -14.65
CA THR A 9 28.27 -6.44 -13.33
C THR A 9 27.18 -6.43 -12.27
N SER A 10 27.46 -7.06 -11.13
CA SER A 10 26.61 -6.96 -9.94
C SER A 10 26.90 -5.63 -9.24
N VAL A 11 25.86 -4.82 -9.05
CA VAL A 11 25.97 -3.52 -8.36
C VAL A 11 25.18 -3.59 -7.06
N LEU A 12 25.85 -3.36 -5.93
CA LEU A 12 25.21 -3.12 -4.64
C LEU A 12 25.05 -1.61 -4.45
N LEU A 13 23.81 -1.15 -4.33
CA LEU A 13 23.48 0.23 -4.02
C LEU A 13 22.82 0.30 -2.65
N VAL A 14 23.25 1.25 -1.83
CA VAL A 14 22.56 1.64 -0.59
C VAL A 14 22.01 3.04 -0.84
N THR A 15 20.70 3.20 -0.69
CA THR A 15 20.02 4.49 -0.87
C THR A 15 18.88 4.62 0.13
N HIS A 16 18.57 5.86 0.49
CA HIS A 16 17.36 6.21 1.25
C HIS A 16 16.20 6.59 0.30
N ASP A 17 16.49 6.74 -0.99
CA ASP A 17 15.49 7.01 -2.03
C ASP A 17 14.83 5.70 -2.47
N MET A 18 13.59 5.50 -2.01
CA MET A 18 12.84 4.29 -2.29
C MET A 18 12.25 4.26 -3.70
N ASP A 19 12.04 5.41 -4.33
CA ASP A 19 11.54 5.49 -5.69
C ASP A 19 12.66 5.12 -6.68
N GLU A 20 13.88 5.60 -6.42
CA GLU A 20 15.06 5.18 -7.17
C GLU A 20 15.33 3.67 -7.00
N ALA A 21 15.28 3.17 -5.76
CA ALA A 21 15.48 1.75 -5.48
C ALA A 21 14.45 0.87 -6.19
N GLU A 22 13.18 1.26 -6.17
CA GLU A 22 12.10 0.52 -6.81
C GLU A 22 12.24 0.48 -8.34
N ARG A 23 12.70 1.58 -8.94
CA ARG A 23 12.90 1.68 -10.39
C ARG A 23 14.17 0.98 -10.88
N LEU A 24 15.25 1.01 -10.08
CA LEU A 24 16.56 0.51 -10.49
C LEU A 24 16.85 -0.90 -10.01
N ALA A 25 16.24 -1.41 -8.95
CA ALA A 25 16.64 -2.67 -8.36
C ALA A 25 15.90 -3.88 -8.95
N GLU A 26 16.63 -4.96 -9.24
CA GLU A 26 16.02 -6.28 -9.50
C GLU A 26 15.64 -6.96 -8.18
N ARG A 27 16.43 -6.69 -7.14
CA ARG A 27 16.21 -7.11 -5.77
C ARG A 27 16.45 -5.92 -4.84
N ALA A 28 15.51 -5.65 -3.97
CA ALA A 28 15.63 -4.67 -2.90
C ALA A 28 15.70 -5.40 -1.55
N GLY A 29 16.39 -4.80 -0.59
CA GLY A 29 16.40 -5.23 0.80
C GLY A 29 16.15 -4.05 1.72
N ILE A 30 15.36 -4.25 2.77
CA ILE A 30 15.07 -3.22 3.76
C ILE A 30 15.94 -3.46 4.99
N LEU A 31 16.80 -2.48 5.29
CA LEU A 31 17.65 -2.46 6.48
C LEU A 31 17.02 -1.52 7.52
N ILE A 32 16.79 -2.00 8.74
CA ILE A 32 16.27 -1.22 9.86
C ILE A 32 17.15 -1.50 11.08
N ASN A 33 17.66 -0.45 11.73
CA ASN A 33 18.51 -0.54 12.93
C ASN A 33 19.68 -1.55 12.81
N GLY A 34 20.34 -1.60 11.65
CA GLY A 34 21.46 -2.51 11.40
C GLY A 34 21.07 -3.94 11.03
N SER A 35 19.79 -4.27 11.00
CA SER A 35 19.27 -5.61 10.66
C SER A 35 18.57 -5.61 9.31
N LEU A 36 18.86 -6.62 8.48
CA LEU A 36 18.17 -6.82 7.21
C LEU A 36 16.82 -7.51 7.45
N VAL A 37 15.74 -6.74 7.37
CA VAL A 37 14.39 -7.18 7.73
C VAL A 37 13.73 -7.97 6.61
N CYS A 38 13.93 -7.57 5.35
CA CYS A 38 13.43 -8.32 4.20
C CYS A 38 14.33 -8.15 2.98
N LEU A 39 14.26 -9.11 2.05
CA LEU A 39 15.02 -9.13 0.80
C LEU A 39 14.21 -9.85 -0.29
N GLY A 40 14.06 -9.25 -1.47
CA GLY A 40 13.29 -9.83 -2.56
C GLY A 40 13.18 -8.89 -3.76
N SER A 41 12.47 -9.29 -4.81
CA SER A 41 12.11 -8.33 -5.86
C SER A 41 11.17 -7.26 -5.28
N PRO A 42 11.21 -6.00 -5.76
CA PRO A 42 10.29 -4.96 -5.29
C PRO A 42 8.82 -5.41 -5.31
N HIS A 43 8.39 -6.10 -6.36
CA HIS A 43 7.04 -6.66 -6.47
C HIS A 43 6.72 -7.68 -5.37
N ARG A 44 7.62 -8.64 -5.12
CA ARG A 44 7.44 -9.63 -4.03
C ARG A 44 7.41 -8.94 -2.67
N LEU A 45 8.27 -7.95 -2.44
CA LEU A 45 8.30 -7.21 -1.19
C LEU A 45 7.00 -6.45 -0.95
N LYS A 46 6.45 -5.77 -1.96
CA LYS A 46 5.13 -5.13 -1.90
C LYS A 46 4.02 -6.14 -1.57
N SER A 47 4.06 -7.33 -2.17
CA SER A 47 3.09 -8.39 -1.88
C SER A 47 3.12 -8.90 -0.43
N LEU A 48 4.19 -8.66 0.34
CA LEU A 48 4.22 -8.97 1.78
C LEU A 48 3.20 -8.13 2.57
N LEU A 49 2.78 -6.98 2.03
CA LEU A 49 1.69 -6.19 2.57
C LEU A 49 0.32 -6.57 1.98
N GLY A 50 0.27 -7.68 1.24
CA GLY A 50 -0.79 -7.99 0.28
C GLY A 50 -0.48 -7.31 -1.05
N SER A 51 -0.79 -7.94 -2.19
CA SER A 51 -0.77 -7.28 -3.51
C SER A 51 -1.89 -6.23 -3.55
N ALA A 52 -1.66 -5.14 -2.85
CA ALA A 52 -2.68 -4.23 -2.38
C ALA A 52 -2.52 -2.86 -3.04
N TYR A 53 -3.65 -2.31 -3.44
CA TYR A 53 -3.77 -0.88 -3.67
C TYR A 53 -4.01 -0.19 -2.34
N LEU A 54 -3.44 0.99 -2.15
CA LEU A 54 -3.60 1.79 -0.97
C LEU A 54 -4.51 2.98 -1.30
N LEU A 55 -5.71 2.97 -0.71
CA LEU A 55 -6.62 4.09 -0.68
C LEU A 55 -6.31 4.94 0.55
N LYS A 56 -5.93 6.20 0.35
CA LYS A 56 -5.78 7.21 1.41
C LYS A 56 -6.92 8.19 1.29
N LEU A 57 -7.61 8.43 2.40
CA LEU A 57 -8.74 9.35 2.48
C LEU A 57 -8.45 10.38 3.57
N GLN A 58 -8.64 11.65 3.24
CA GLN A 58 -8.64 12.76 4.17
C GLN A 58 -10.07 13.29 4.29
N PHE A 59 -10.55 13.45 5.51
CA PHE A 59 -11.89 13.94 5.80
C PHE A 59 -11.84 15.42 6.18
N GLY A 60 -12.87 16.17 5.77
CA GLY A 60 -13.03 17.57 6.14
C GLY A 60 -13.43 17.78 7.61
N THR A 61 -13.90 16.72 8.27
CA THR A 61 -14.33 16.72 9.68
C THR A 61 -13.69 15.56 10.40
N THR A 62 -13.45 15.70 11.71
CA THR A 62 -12.97 14.59 12.54
C THR A 62 -14.06 13.55 12.73
N ASP A 63 -13.75 12.28 12.42
CA ASP A 63 -14.56 11.12 12.80
C ASP A 63 -14.27 10.79 14.27
N THR A 64 -15.06 11.36 15.18
CA THR A 64 -14.92 11.12 16.63
C THR A 64 -15.36 9.72 17.04
N ASP A 65 -16.27 9.11 16.28
CA ASP A 65 -16.97 7.90 16.70
C ASP A 65 -16.51 6.66 15.91
N GLY A 66 -15.61 6.82 14.94
CA GLY A 66 -15.08 5.71 14.11
C GLY A 66 -16.08 5.13 13.11
N SER A 67 -17.34 5.55 13.15
CA SER A 67 -18.44 5.06 12.31
C SER A 67 -18.27 5.38 10.82
N LEU A 68 -17.50 6.42 10.49
CA LEU A 68 -17.22 6.75 9.10
C LEU A 68 -16.17 5.79 8.54
N ALA A 69 -15.16 5.45 9.36
CA ALA A 69 -14.15 4.47 8.99
C ALA A 69 -14.73 3.10 8.67
N ASP A 70 -15.65 2.63 9.50
CA ASP A 70 -16.27 1.32 9.31
C ASP A 70 -17.16 1.31 8.05
N ARG A 71 -17.95 2.37 7.83
CA ARG A 71 -18.74 2.51 6.59
C ARG A 71 -17.89 2.52 5.33
N VAL A 72 -16.81 3.32 5.32
CA VAL A 72 -15.88 3.37 4.19
C VAL A 72 -15.26 1.99 3.94
N LEU A 73 -14.87 1.28 4.99
CA LEU A 73 -14.30 -0.05 4.87
C LEU A 73 -15.33 -1.02 4.25
N ASP A 74 -16.56 -1.04 4.76
CA ASP A 74 -17.63 -1.90 4.27
C ASP A 74 -17.95 -1.62 2.80
N ASP A 75 -18.07 -0.35 2.43
CA ASP A 75 -18.34 0.09 1.06
C ASP A 75 -17.21 -0.33 0.09
N VAL A 76 -15.95 -0.10 0.49
CA VAL A 76 -14.77 -0.45 -0.32
C VAL A 76 -14.62 -1.97 -0.42
N GLU A 77 -14.85 -2.70 0.68
CA GLU A 77 -14.79 -4.16 0.68
C GLU A 77 -15.86 -4.75 -0.22
N HIS A 78 -17.11 -4.29 -0.09
CA HIS A 78 -18.22 -4.72 -0.93
C HIS A 78 -17.92 -4.47 -2.40
N LYS A 79 -17.47 -3.25 -2.76
CA LYS A 79 -17.15 -2.94 -4.16
C LYS A 79 -15.97 -3.75 -4.67
N SER A 80 -14.94 -3.97 -3.86
CA SER A 80 -13.79 -4.78 -4.27
C SER A 80 -14.17 -6.22 -4.61
N LYS A 81 -15.09 -6.82 -3.83
CA LYS A 81 -15.62 -8.17 -4.05
C LYS A 81 -16.55 -8.26 -5.25
N GLU A 82 -17.36 -7.23 -5.48
CA GLU A 82 -18.20 -7.11 -6.69
C GLU A 82 -17.34 -7.06 -7.96
N LEU A 83 -16.22 -6.33 -7.92
CA LEU A 83 -15.29 -6.24 -9.05
C LEU A 83 -14.55 -7.55 -9.28
N ILE A 84 -13.97 -8.14 -8.23
CA ILE A 84 -13.21 -9.40 -8.31
C ILE A 84 -13.50 -10.23 -7.06
N ALA A 85 -14.05 -11.43 -7.27
CA ALA A 85 -14.34 -12.38 -6.20
C ALA A 85 -13.07 -12.72 -5.40
N GLY A 86 -13.20 -12.74 -4.07
CA GLY A 86 -12.10 -13.01 -3.14
C GLY A 86 -11.21 -11.81 -2.84
N SER A 87 -11.51 -10.63 -3.39
CA SER A 87 -10.84 -9.39 -2.97
C SER A 87 -11.18 -9.04 -1.52
N ARG A 88 -10.27 -8.33 -0.87
CA ARG A 88 -10.35 -7.96 0.55
C ARG A 88 -9.95 -6.51 0.72
N ALA A 89 -10.60 -5.82 1.64
CA ALA A 89 -10.17 -4.51 2.11
C ALA A 89 -9.78 -4.61 3.58
N ARG A 90 -8.75 -3.87 3.99
CA ARG A 90 -8.30 -3.82 5.38
C ARG A 90 -7.89 -2.41 5.73
N VAL A 91 -8.36 -1.91 6.87
CA VAL A 91 -7.87 -0.63 7.42
C VAL A 91 -6.43 -0.80 7.87
N MET A 92 -5.57 0.04 7.33
CA MET A 92 -4.13 0.07 7.61
C MET A 92 -3.77 1.16 8.61
N TYR A 93 -4.51 2.26 8.58
CA TYR A 93 -4.36 3.37 9.51
C TYR A 93 -5.72 4.01 9.76
N ARG A 94 -6.02 4.30 11.02
CA ARG A 94 -7.23 4.99 11.48
C ARG A 94 -6.84 6.17 12.36
N GLY A 95 -6.97 7.38 11.82
CA GLY A 95 -6.82 8.63 12.56
C GLY A 95 -8.12 9.44 12.53
N GLN A 96 -8.18 10.53 13.31
CA GLN A 96 -9.39 11.34 13.44
C GLN A 96 -9.86 11.96 12.12
N SER A 97 -8.95 12.36 11.23
CA SER A 97 -9.30 13.00 9.96
C SER A 97 -8.72 12.27 8.74
N ARG A 98 -8.07 11.12 8.94
CA ARG A 98 -7.37 10.39 7.88
C ARG A 98 -7.52 8.90 8.09
N ILE A 99 -7.84 8.20 7.00
CA ILE A 99 -7.92 6.75 6.97
C ILE A 99 -7.13 6.22 5.79
N GLU A 100 -6.49 5.09 5.99
CA GLU A 100 -5.85 4.34 4.92
C GLU A 100 -6.41 2.93 4.85
N VAL A 101 -6.82 2.51 3.67
CA VAL A 101 -7.40 1.19 3.40
C VAL A 101 -6.55 0.51 2.34
N ALA A 102 -6.01 -0.66 2.68
CA ALA A 102 -5.40 -1.55 1.70
C ALA A 102 -6.50 -2.38 1.04
N VAL A 103 -6.49 -2.47 -0.29
CA VAL A 103 -7.40 -3.27 -1.09
C VAL A 103 -6.60 -4.32 -1.84
N GLU A 104 -6.72 -5.56 -1.39
CA GLU A 104 -6.10 -6.74 -1.97
C GLU A 104 -7.02 -7.36 -3.02
N LYS A 105 -6.48 -7.59 -4.20
CA LYS A 105 -7.19 -8.20 -5.31
C LYS A 105 -7.23 -9.72 -5.16
N GLY A 106 -8.40 -10.33 -5.38
CA GLY A 106 -8.58 -11.78 -5.29
C GLY A 106 -7.82 -12.59 -6.36
N PRO A 107 -7.58 -13.90 -6.11
CA PRO A 107 -6.79 -14.78 -6.98
C PRO A 107 -7.48 -15.15 -8.31
N ALA A 108 -8.76 -14.81 -8.49
CA ALA A 108 -9.53 -15.08 -9.72
C ALA A 108 -9.09 -14.25 -10.95
N SER A 109 -7.91 -13.63 -10.90
CA SER A 109 -7.51 -12.53 -11.76
C SER A 109 -6.34 -12.85 -12.68
N PHE A 110 -6.29 -14.07 -13.22
CA PHE A 110 -5.44 -14.35 -14.38
C PHE A 110 -5.90 -13.62 -15.65
N VAL A 111 -7.11 -13.02 -15.62
CA VAL A 111 -7.70 -12.23 -16.72
C VAL A 111 -8.20 -10.88 -16.19
N ASP A 112 -7.35 -10.11 -15.53
CA ASP A 112 -7.61 -8.67 -15.43
C ASP A 112 -6.99 -8.03 -16.67
N GLU A 113 -7.82 -7.52 -17.57
CA GLU A 113 -7.33 -6.58 -18.58
C GLU A 113 -6.67 -5.42 -17.82
N GLU A 114 -5.37 -5.22 -18.07
CA GLU A 114 -4.47 -4.37 -17.27
C GLU A 114 -5.15 -3.09 -16.76
N GLY A 115 -5.27 -2.98 -15.43
CA GLY A 115 -5.71 -1.75 -14.77
C GLY A 115 -7.22 -1.53 -14.68
N LYS A 116 -8.08 -2.44 -15.18
CA LYS A 116 -9.55 -2.30 -15.02
C LYS A 116 -9.98 -2.28 -13.57
N PHE A 117 -9.40 -3.12 -12.71
CA PHE A 117 -9.72 -3.14 -11.28
C PHE A 117 -9.50 -1.77 -10.61
N VAL A 118 -8.31 -1.19 -10.78
CA VAL A 118 -7.96 0.12 -10.22
C VAL A 118 -8.82 1.22 -10.81
N GLY A 119 -9.03 1.20 -12.13
CA GLY A 119 -9.87 2.19 -12.82
C GLY A 119 -11.31 2.21 -12.28
N ASN A 120 -11.86 1.04 -11.98
CA ASN A 120 -13.21 0.94 -11.41
C ASN A 120 -13.25 1.35 -9.93
N LEU A 121 -12.23 1.02 -9.14
CA LEU A 121 -12.11 1.54 -7.77
C LEU A 121 -11.94 3.06 -7.73
N LEU A 122 -11.13 3.63 -8.62
CA LEU A 122 -10.96 5.08 -8.77
C LEU A 122 -12.32 5.75 -9.04
N LYS A 123 -13.09 5.22 -10.00
CA LYS A 123 -14.44 5.74 -10.33
C LYS A 123 -15.39 5.64 -9.14
N PHE A 124 -15.36 4.52 -8.43
CA PHE A 124 -16.18 4.32 -7.24
C PHE A 124 -15.84 5.31 -6.13
N VAL A 125 -14.58 5.42 -5.73
CA VAL A 125 -14.16 6.37 -4.69
C VAL A 125 -14.53 7.81 -5.08
N ALA A 126 -14.33 8.17 -6.36
CA ALA A 126 -14.73 9.47 -6.87
C ALA A 126 -16.24 9.73 -6.73
N SER A 127 -17.10 8.74 -7.00
CA SER A 127 -18.54 8.87 -6.84
C SER A 127 -18.98 8.96 -5.38
N GLN A 128 -18.22 8.37 -4.46
CA GLN A 128 -18.53 8.34 -3.03
C GLN A 128 -18.03 9.58 -2.25
N ARG A 129 -17.19 10.42 -2.87
CA ARG A 129 -16.54 11.59 -2.25
C ARG A 129 -17.50 12.46 -1.43
N TYR A 130 -18.68 12.77 -1.95
CA TYR A 130 -19.68 13.60 -1.26
C TYR A 130 -20.31 12.89 -0.06
N MET A 131 -20.65 11.61 -0.20
CA MET A 131 -21.29 10.83 0.86
C MET A 131 -20.33 10.59 2.04
N TRP A 132 -19.05 10.33 1.74
CA TRP A 132 -18.02 10.15 2.76
C TRP A 132 -17.43 11.46 3.29
N ARG A 133 -17.84 12.63 2.77
CA ARG A 133 -17.33 13.96 3.16
C ARG A 133 -15.80 14.06 3.10
N VAL A 134 -15.22 13.45 2.06
CA VAL A 134 -13.78 13.37 1.84
C VAL A 134 -13.30 14.68 1.22
N SER A 135 -12.34 15.35 1.85
CA SER A 135 -11.71 16.57 1.34
C SER A 135 -10.62 16.25 0.32
N ASP A 136 -9.86 15.17 0.50
CA ASP A 136 -8.81 14.74 -0.42
C ASP A 136 -8.66 13.21 -0.41
N TRP A 137 -8.22 12.63 -1.53
CA TRP A 137 -8.00 11.20 -1.61
C TRP A 137 -6.95 10.82 -2.65
N SER A 138 -6.29 9.70 -2.42
CA SER A 138 -5.37 9.08 -3.38
C SER A 138 -5.56 7.57 -3.40
N LEU A 139 -5.50 6.96 -4.57
CA LEU A 139 -5.46 5.51 -4.74
C LEU A 139 -4.29 5.14 -5.63
N GLY A 140 -3.45 4.20 -5.19
CA GLY A 140 -2.31 3.74 -5.96
C GLY A 140 -1.77 2.41 -5.45
N GLU A 141 -0.78 1.84 -6.12
CA GLU A 141 -0.08 0.66 -5.60
C GLU A 141 0.73 1.02 -4.35
N VAL A 142 0.87 0.05 -3.45
CA VAL A 142 1.79 0.19 -2.32
C VAL A 142 3.23 0.34 -2.84
N SER A 143 3.96 1.33 -2.32
CA SER A 143 5.37 1.56 -2.66
C SER A 143 6.31 0.88 -1.66
N LEU A 144 7.59 0.71 -2.05
CA LEU A 144 8.65 0.29 -1.12
C LEU A 144 8.80 1.25 0.08
N GLY A 145 8.55 2.55 -0.11
CA GLY A 145 8.57 3.52 1.00
C GLY A 145 7.50 3.26 2.05
N GLU A 146 6.28 2.91 1.62
CA GLU A 146 5.19 2.55 2.53
C GLU A 146 5.50 1.24 3.27
N LEU A 147 6.09 0.27 2.56
CA LEU A 147 6.61 -0.97 3.16
C LEU A 147 7.65 -0.71 4.24
N PHE A 148 8.62 0.17 3.94
CA PHE A 148 9.65 0.56 4.90
C PHE A 148 9.06 1.16 6.16
N VAL A 149 8.15 2.14 6.04
CA VAL A 149 7.53 2.80 7.20
C VAL A 149 6.81 1.79 8.10
N ARG A 150 6.12 0.79 7.51
CA ARG A 150 5.44 -0.24 8.27
C ARG A 150 6.40 -1.16 9.02
N PHE A 151 7.42 -1.67 8.34
CA PHE A 151 8.42 -2.51 9.00
C PHE A 151 9.19 -1.75 10.07
N ALA A 152 9.51 -0.48 9.84
CA ALA A 152 10.18 0.36 10.83
C ALA A 152 9.31 0.54 12.10
N ARG A 153 7.99 0.74 11.95
CA ARG A 153 7.06 0.82 13.08
C ARG A 153 6.96 -0.50 13.85
N GLN A 154 6.85 -1.62 13.14
CA GLN A 154 6.78 -2.95 13.77
C GLN A 154 8.09 -3.30 14.51
N HIS A 155 9.24 -3.01 13.90
CA HIS A 155 10.54 -3.31 14.49
C HIS A 155 10.85 -2.41 15.71
N ARG A 156 10.34 -1.17 15.73
CA ARG A 156 10.46 -0.30 16.91
C ARG A 156 9.62 -0.80 18.08
N ALA A 157 8.39 -1.25 17.82
CA ALA A 157 7.53 -1.84 18.84
C ALA A 157 8.15 -3.09 19.48
N TYR A 158 8.83 -3.92 18.68
CA TYR A 158 9.49 -5.14 19.18
C TYR A 158 10.65 -4.87 20.14
N GLN A 159 11.41 -3.78 19.95
CA GLN A 159 12.54 -3.45 20.84
C GLN A 159 12.13 -2.71 22.11
N GLU A 160 10.95 -2.07 22.13
CA GLU A 160 10.40 -1.46 23.35
C GLU A 160 9.77 -2.52 24.28
N GLU A 161 9.43 -3.72 23.79
CA GLU A 161 8.93 -4.85 24.60
C GLU A 161 10.03 -5.70 25.27
N GLU A 162 11.29 -5.59 24.81
CA GLU A 162 12.45 -6.30 25.39
C GLU A 162 13.20 -5.50 26.49
N LEU A 163 12.75 -4.30 26.82
CA LEU A 163 13.33 -3.39 27.83
C LEU A 163 12.44 -3.27 29.08
#